data_AF-A0A9E3QJH0-F1
#
_entry.id   AF-A0A9E3QJH0-F1
#
_cell.length_a   1.000
_cell.length_b   1.000
_cell.length_c   1.000
_cell.angle_alpha   90.00
_cell.angle_beta   90.00
_cell.angle_gamma   90.00
#
_symmetry.space_group_name_H-M   'P 1'
#
loop_
_entity.id
_entity.type
_entity.pdbx_description
1 polymer ?
#
loop_
_entity_poly.entity_id
_entity_poly.type
_entity_poly.pdbx_seq_one_letter_code
_entity_poly.pdbx_strand_id
1 'polypeptide(L)'
;YAVAIRNNTTGEVRVADVDLAWREGRDGSRWWWTGGNFGCDCNRRLVFERAGGVDIDPASVECGDGGYSVLWVELPDGRHVPIEGTP
;
A
#
# COMPACT_ATOMS: atom_id res chain seq x y z
N TYR A 1 -8.89 -0.49 -7.40
CA TYR A 1 -7.91 -1.59 -7.54
C TYR A 1 -7.61 -2.11 -6.14
N ALA A 2 -7.00 -3.28 -5.98
CA ALA A 2 -6.53 -3.71 -4.67
C ALA A 2 -5.01 -3.60 -4.56
N VAL A 3 -4.47 -3.48 -3.36
CA VAL A 3 -3.03 -3.33 -3.11
C VAL A 3 -2.58 -4.33 -2.06
N ALA A 4 -1.49 -5.03 -2.32
CA ALA A 4 -0.85 -5.92 -1.35
C ALA A 4 0.22 -5.14 -0.57
N ILE A 5 0.03 -5.03 0.74
CA ILE A 5 0.94 -4.33 1.65
C ILE A 5 1.49 -5.33 2.66
N ARG A 6 2.81 -5.32 2.85
CA ARG A 6 3.53 -6.14 3.82
C ARG A 6 3.94 -5.31 5.02
N ASN A 7 3.72 -5.81 6.23
CA ASN A 7 4.42 -5.37 7.42
C ASN A 7 5.81 -6.03 7.42
N ASN A 8 6.89 -5.24 7.33
CA ASN A 8 8.24 -5.77 7.18
C ASN A 8 8.83 -6.36 8.47
N THR A 9 8.25 -6.03 9.63
CA THR A 9 8.64 -6.62 10.92
C THR A 9 8.06 -8.03 11.09
N THR A 10 6.78 -8.23 10.75
CA THR A 10 6.09 -9.52 10.96
C THR A 10 6.08 -10.41 9.72
N GLY A 11 6.28 -9.83 8.52
CA GLY A 11 6.11 -10.50 7.24
C GLY A 11 4.66 -10.68 6.80
N GLU A 12 3.69 -10.26 7.61
CA GLU A 12 2.25 -10.37 7.27
C GLU A 12 1.93 -9.51 6.05
N VAL A 13 1.15 -10.08 5.12
CA VAL A 13 0.68 -9.40 3.92
C VAL A 13 -0.83 -9.30 3.98
N ARG A 14 -1.35 -8.10 3.73
CA ARG A 14 -2.79 -7.85 3.60
C ARG A 14 -3.09 -7.20 2.26
N VAL A 15 -4.24 -7.55 1.70
CA VAL A 15 -4.77 -6.97 0.47
C VAL A 15 -5.85 -5.98 0.84
N ALA A 16 -5.68 -4.72 0.42
CA ALA A 16 -6.61 -3.65 0.71
C ALA A 16 -7.29 -3.17 -0.57
N ASP A 17 -8.61 -3.05 -0.56
CA ASP A 17 -9.33 -2.37 -1.63
C ASP A 17 -9.08 -0.87 -1.56
N VAL A 18 -8.72 -0.30 -2.70
CA VAL A 18 -8.49 1.12 -2.87
C VAL A 18 -9.53 1.66 -3.83
N ASP A 19 -10.38 2.55 -3.32
CA ASP A 19 -11.43 3.24 -4.06
C ASP A 19 -10.87 4.37 -4.95
N LEU A 20 -9.89 4.00 -5.78
CA LEU A 20 -9.30 4.85 -6.82
C LEU A 20 -9.08 4.00 -8.07
N ALA A 21 -9.17 4.63 -9.23
CA ALA A 21 -8.81 3.98 -10.49
C ALA A 21 -7.29 3.88 -10.63
N TRP A 22 -6.79 2.69 -10.98
CA TRP A 22 -5.41 2.53 -11.40
C TRP A 22 -5.27 3.05 -12.83
N ARG A 23 -4.36 3.99 -13.08
CA ARG A 23 -4.17 4.59 -14.41
C ARG A 23 -2.88 4.03 -15.03
N GLU A 24 -3.01 2.91 -15.74
CA GLU A 24 -1.89 2.29 -16.45
C GLU A 24 -1.22 3.28 -17.43
N GLY A 25 0.11 3.18 -17.56
CA GLY A 25 0.89 4.05 -18.45
C GLY A 25 1.06 5.50 -17.95
N ARG A 26 0.60 5.83 -16.74
CA ARG A 26 0.89 7.10 -16.06
C ARG A 26 1.67 6.85 -14.77
N ASP A 27 2.83 7.48 -14.64
CA ASP A 27 3.70 7.35 -13.47
C ASP A 27 3.02 7.80 -12.17
N GLY A 28 1.94 8.59 -12.24
CA GLY A 28 1.21 9.09 -11.08
C GLY A 28 0.62 8.01 -10.17
N SER A 29 0.04 6.93 -10.71
CA SER A 29 -0.54 5.87 -9.88
C SER A 29 0.53 5.06 -9.14
N ARG A 30 1.68 4.83 -9.77
CA ARG A 30 2.83 4.20 -9.12
C ARG A 30 3.49 5.14 -8.11
N TRP A 31 3.71 6.39 -8.51
CA TRP A 31 4.32 7.41 -7.66
C TRP A 31 3.52 7.63 -6.37
N TRP A 32 2.18 7.59 -6.43
CA TRP A 32 1.31 7.66 -5.25
C TRP A 32 1.75 6.71 -4.12
N TRP A 33 2.20 5.51 -4.48
CA TRP A 33 2.68 4.49 -3.53
C TRP A 33 4.17 4.61 -3.22
N THR A 34 5.02 4.98 -4.18
CA THR A 34 6.48 4.93 -3.98
C THR A 34 7.09 6.23 -3.45
N GLY A 35 6.42 7.37 -3.62
CA GLY A 35 6.98 8.68 -3.22
C GLY A 35 5.96 9.81 -3.06
N GLY A 36 4.69 9.52 -3.32
CA GLY A 36 3.56 10.41 -3.09
C GLY A 36 2.94 10.18 -1.72
N ASN A 37 1.63 10.37 -1.62
CA ASN A 37 0.93 10.33 -0.34
C ASN A 37 1.16 9.03 0.44
N PHE A 38 1.22 7.87 -0.23
CA PHE A 38 1.48 6.58 0.42
C PHE A 38 2.96 6.13 0.31
N GLY A 39 3.87 7.06 0.00
CA GLY A 39 5.32 6.81 0.11
C GLY A 39 5.78 6.62 1.55
N CYS A 40 5.14 7.27 2.51
CA CYS A 40 5.47 7.18 3.93
C CYS A 40 4.75 6.04 4.64
N ASP A 41 5.40 5.41 5.61
CA ASP A 41 4.85 4.27 6.36
C ASP A 41 3.60 4.61 7.16
N CYS A 42 3.41 5.86 7.62
CA CYS A 42 2.22 6.21 8.38
C CYS A 42 0.94 5.96 7.57
N ASN A 43 0.96 6.29 6.30
CA ASN A 43 -0.15 6.05 5.39
C ASN A 43 -0.24 4.57 4.99
N ARG A 44 0.89 3.89 4.78
CA ARG A 44 0.90 2.44 4.47
C ARG A 44 0.34 1.60 5.61
N ARG A 45 0.67 1.94 6.85
CA ARG A 45 0.13 1.32 8.06
C ARG A 45 -1.38 1.52 8.18
N LEU A 46 -1.90 2.72 7.92
CA LEU A 46 -3.34 2.96 7.92
C LEU A 46 -4.09 2.05 6.94
N VAL A 47 -3.55 1.86 5.73
CA VAL A 47 -4.15 0.94 4.75
C VAL A 47 -4.07 -0.51 5.24
N PHE A 48 -2.90 -0.91 5.76
CA PHE A 48 -2.68 -2.27 6.26
C PHE A 48 -3.62 -2.65 7.41
N GLU A 49 -3.82 -1.76 8.37
CA GLU A 49 -4.68 -2.04 9.54
C GLU A 49 -6.15 -2.07 9.13
N ARG A 50 -6.57 -1.15 8.27
CA ARG A 50 -7.94 -1.15 7.72
C ARG A 50 -8.25 -2.42 6.93
N ALA A 51 -7.29 -2.95 6.18
CA ALA A 51 -7.42 -4.23 5.49
C ALA A 51 -7.62 -5.42 6.45
N GLY A 52 -7.14 -5.30 7.70
CA GLY A 52 -7.40 -6.26 8.77
C GLY A 52 -8.69 -5.99 9.55
N GLY A 53 -9.50 -5.01 9.14
CA GLY A 53 -10.72 -4.60 9.84
C GLY A 53 -10.48 -3.72 11.07
N VAL A 54 -9.28 -3.16 11.22
CA VAL A 54 -8.93 -2.27 12.33
C VAL A 54 -8.83 -0.84 11.82
N ASP A 55 -9.72 0.03 12.29
CA ASP A 55 -9.59 1.47 12.05
C ASP A 55 -8.81 2.11 13.19
N ILE A 56 -7.67 2.73 12.86
CA ILE A 56 -6.80 3.41 13.82
C ILE A 56 -6.80 4.91 13.52
N ASP A 57 -6.63 5.73 14.55
CA ASP A 57 -6.53 7.17 14.41
C ASP A 57 -5.27 7.54 13.58
N PRO A 58 -5.40 8.23 12.44
CA PRO A 58 -4.26 8.72 11.68
C PRO A 58 -3.26 9.54 12.49
N ALA A 59 -3.72 10.30 13.49
CA ALA A 59 -2.85 11.09 14.37
C ALA A 59 -2.01 10.23 15.32
N SER A 60 -2.37 8.96 15.50
CA SER A 60 -1.64 8.01 16.35
C SER A 60 -0.54 7.24 15.60
N VAL A 61 -0.41 7.43 14.29
CA VAL A 61 0.53 6.68 13.46
C VAL A 61 1.80 7.48 13.22
N GLU A 62 2.93 6.91 13.65
CA GLU A 62 4.24 7.51 13.42
C GLU A 62 4.64 7.46 11.95
N CYS A 63 5.16 8.58 11.45
CA CYS A 63 5.82 8.63 10.14
C CYS A 63 7.13 7.84 10.19
N GLY A 64 7.48 7.23 9.08
CA GLY A 64 8.71 6.47 8.94
C GLY A 64 8.87 5.92 7.52
N ASP A 65 9.96 5.18 7.35
CA ASP A 65 10.30 4.51 6.11
C ASP A 65 10.74 3.06 6.40
N GLY A 66 10.31 2.11 5.56
CA GLY A 66 10.79 0.73 5.56
C GLY A 66 10.09 -0.22 6.54
N GLY A 67 9.18 0.25 7.37
CA GLY A 67 8.28 -0.58 8.18
C GLY A 67 7.22 -1.30 7.35
N TYR A 68 6.82 -0.73 6.20
CA TYR A 68 5.86 -1.34 5.29
C TYR A 68 6.32 -1.30 3.83
N SER A 69 6.02 -2.37 3.08
CA SER A 69 6.29 -2.45 1.64
C SER A 69 5.01 -2.66 0.83
N VAL A 70 4.91 -1.97 -0.30
CA VAL A 70 3.83 -2.14 -1.27
C VAL A 70 4.31 -3.10 -2.35
N LEU A 71 3.83 -4.35 -2.32
CA LEU A 71 4.39 -5.40 -3.17
C LEU A 71 3.85 -5.32 -4.59
N TRP A 72 2.52 -5.35 -4.74
CA TRP A 72 1.85 -5.26 -6.02
C TRP A 72 0.48 -4.60 -5.89
N VAL A 73 -0.03 -4.14 -7.03
CA VAL A 73 -1.42 -3.74 -7.21
C VAL A 73 -2.14 -4.80 -8.04
N GLU A 74 -3.34 -5.18 -7.61
CA GLU A 74 -4.26 -6.03 -8.36
C GLU A 74 -5.31 -5.19 -9.08
N LEU A 75 -5.32 -5.32 -10.40
CA LEU A 75 -6.25 -4.64 -11.29
C LEU A 75 -7.61 -5.35 -11.32
N PRO A 76 -8.69 -4.68 -11.76
CA PRO A 76 -10.02 -5.30 -11.84
C PRO A 76 -10.10 -6.54 -12.74
N ASP A 77 -9.15 -6.71 -13.66
CA ASP A 77 -9.03 -7.87 -14.53
C ASP A 77 -8.18 -9.01 -13.92
N GLY A 78 -7.77 -8.87 -12.66
CA GLY A 78 -6.96 -9.84 -11.91
C GLY A 78 -5.46 -9.77 -12.18
N ARG A 79 -4.98 -8.88 -13.07
CA ARG A 79 -3.54 -8.71 -13.29
C ARG A 79 -2.87 -8.06 -12.10
N HIS A 80 -1.62 -8.48 -11.82
CA HIS A 80 -0.77 -7.86 -10.82
C HIS A 80 0.28 -6.95 -11.46
N VAL A 81 0.39 -5.73 -10.95
CA VAL A 81 1.44 -4.76 -11.30
C VAL A 81 2.40 -4.66 -10.10
N PRO A 82 3.66 -5.12 -10.23
CA PRO A 82 4.63 -5.01 -9.15
C PRO A 82 4.98 -3.55 -8.88
N ILE A 83 5.04 -3.17 -7.60
CA ILE A 83 5.37 -1.80 -7.17
C ILE A 83 6.78 -1.77 -6.61
N GLU A 84 7.01 -2.50 -5.52
CA GLU A 84 8.30 -2.66 -4.85
C GLU A 84 8.73 -4.12 -4.92
N GLY A 85 9.99 -4.36 -5.28
CA GLY A 85 10.57 -5.70 -5.21
C GLY A 85 10.68 -6.12 -3.75
N THR A 86 10.23 -7.32 -3.41
CA THR A 86 10.66 -7.96 -2.16
C THR A 86 12.20 -8.03 -2.14
N PRO A 87 12.85 -7.69 -1.01
CA PRO A 87 14.25 -8.04 -0.80
C PRO A 87 14.50 -9.53 -1.02
#